data_AF-A0A2A7RFF1-F1
#
_entry.id   AF-A0A2A7RFF1-F1
#
_cell.length_a   1.000
_cell.length_b   1.000
_cell.length_c   1.000
_cell.angle_alpha   90.00
_cell.angle_beta   90.00
_cell.angle_gamma   90.00
#
_symmetry.space_group_name_H-M   'P 1'
#
loop_
_entity.id
_entity.type
_entity.pdbx_description
1 polymer ?
#
loop_
_entity_poly.entity_id
_entity_poly.type
_entity_poly.pdbx_seq_one_letter_code
_entity_poly.pdbx_strand_id
1 'polypeptide(L)'
;MTKFLTKLTKLEQEINHPAVKRQVEEIALIDSYVQAGKPLKRAPRRLGLLPDEFEEVLVEVGPDKEGALRDLNNLLNNFRQYLSLIYGIWSLPNIQTAQLIKNKLHVQTALEIMAGNAYWSQALAQVGIKVHSTDSLEWAKTSTTGAKPFYPVEDLPADQAIKKYHTVNLVLCSWSPNFGHGDLETVAAWHKYNPSCHLLFVGEKDGATNSPEFWHQNWFKNSAALDEINHSLQSFDFINEQVFEIKNEF
;
A
#
# COMPACT_ATOMS: atom_id res chain seq x y z
N MET A 1 14.35 4.01 -18.12
CA MET A 1 14.57 2.88 -17.20
C MET A 1 15.44 3.37 -16.04
N THR A 2 15.04 3.14 -14.79
CA THR A 2 15.77 3.62 -13.61
C THR A 2 17.05 2.80 -13.37
N LYS A 3 18.01 3.33 -12.60
CA LYS A 3 19.24 2.58 -12.23
C LYS A 3 18.92 1.26 -11.52
N PHE A 4 17.84 1.24 -10.74
CA PHE A 4 17.32 0.05 -10.07
C PHE A 4 16.94 -1.04 -11.08
N LEU A 5 16.03 -0.73 -12.02
CA LEU A 5 15.60 -1.68 -13.05
C LEU A 5 16.74 -2.14 -13.96
N THR A 6 17.68 -1.24 -14.30
CA THR A 6 18.86 -1.62 -15.08
C THR A 6 19.74 -2.63 -14.36
N LYS A 7 20.00 -2.43 -13.05
CA LYS A 7 20.76 -3.41 -12.24
C LYS A 7 20.01 -4.74 -12.16
N LEU A 8 18.71 -4.70 -11.86
CA LEU A 8 17.86 -5.88 -11.73
C LEU A 8 17.84 -6.73 -13.01
N THR A 9 17.66 -6.07 -14.17
CA THR A 9 17.62 -6.73 -15.49
C THR A 9 18.97 -7.37 -15.82
N LYS A 10 20.09 -6.69 -15.52
CA LYS A 10 21.43 -7.26 -15.74
C LYS A 10 21.66 -8.52 -14.90
N LEU A 11 21.30 -8.49 -13.62
CA LEU A 11 21.44 -9.64 -12.73
C LEU A 11 20.53 -10.80 -13.15
N GLU A 12 19.30 -10.52 -13.57
CA GLU A 12 18.38 -11.53 -14.11
C GLU A 12 18.98 -12.24 -15.33
N GLN A 13 19.56 -11.51 -16.27
CA GLN A 13 20.22 -12.09 -17.45
C GLN A 13 21.45 -12.93 -17.09
N GLU A 14 22.21 -12.52 -16.07
CA GLU A 14 23.37 -13.28 -15.56
C GLU A 14 22.94 -14.60 -14.91
N ILE A 15 21.88 -14.56 -14.10
CA ILE A 15 21.34 -15.73 -13.40
C ILE A 15 20.62 -16.66 -14.40
N ASN A 16 19.85 -16.09 -15.33
CA ASN A 16 19.10 -16.77 -16.39
C ASN A 16 18.21 -17.92 -15.85
N HIS A 17 17.37 -17.62 -14.87
CA HIS A 17 16.48 -18.59 -14.22
C HIS A 17 15.01 -18.17 -14.29
N PRO A 18 14.06 -19.06 -14.66
CA PRO A 18 12.64 -18.70 -14.84
C PRO A 18 11.96 -18.10 -13.60
N ALA A 19 12.29 -18.56 -12.39
CA ALA A 19 11.71 -18.01 -11.16
C ALA A 19 12.17 -16.56 -10.90
N VAL A 20 13.40 -16.24 -11.28
CA VAL A 20 13.97 -14.89 -11.14
C VAL A 20 13.39 -13.99 -12.22
N LYS A 21 13.36 -14.45 -13.48
CA LYS A 21 12.78 -13.72 -14.62
C LYS A 21 11.35 -13.26 -14.34
N ARG A 22 10.49 -14.15 -13.84
CA ARG A 22 9.09 -13.83 -13.53
C ARG A 22 8.96 -12.70 -12.51
N GLN A 23 9.83 -12.63 -11.51
CA GLN A 23 9.80 -11.57 -10.49
C GLN A 23 10.32 -10.24 -11.03
N VAL A 24 11.34 -10.25 -11.90
CA VAL A 24 11.82 -9.06 -12.60
C VAL A 24 10.76 -8.50 -13.56
N GLU A 25 10.06 -9.37 -14.28
CA GLU A 25 8.91 -8.98 -15.13
C GLU A 25 7.77 -8.39 -14.31
N GLU A 26 7.47 -8.95 -13.13
CA GLU A 26 6.46 -8.40 -12.21
C GLU A 26 6.84 -6.99 -11.73
N ILE A 27 8.10 -6.77 -11.30
CA ILE A 27 8.60 -5.44 -10.93
C ILE A 27 8.48 -4.46 -12.09
N ALA A 28 8.88 -4.84 -13.30
CA ALA A 28 8.79 -3.98 -14.47
C ALA A 28 7.33 -3.63 -14.81
N LEU A 29 6.41 -4.58 -14.64
CA LEU A 29 4.98 -4.35 -14.77
C LEU A 29 4.50 -3.32 -13.74
N ILE A 30 4.80 -3.52 -12.45
CA ILE A 30 4.41 -2.61 -11.37
C ILE A 30 4.94 -1.20 -11.64
N ASP A 31 6.24 -1.07 -11.93
CA ASP A 31 6.89 0.21 -12.23
C ASP A 31 6.20 0.93 -13.38
N SER A 32 5.87 0.23 -14.47
CA SER A 32 5.19 0.82 -15.63
C SER A 32 3.79 1.34 -15.30
N TYR A 33 3.05 0.64 -14.43
CA TYR A 33 1.72 1.05 -13.99
C TYR A 33 1.78 2.27 -13.08
N VAL A 34 2.65 2.23 -12.07
CA VAL A 34 2.87 3.34 -11.14
C VAL A 34 3.36 4.57 -11.90
N GLN A 35 4.34 4.44 -12.80
CA GLN A 35 4.84 5.53 -13.63
C GLN A 35 3.74 6.16 -14.49
N ALA A 36 2.80 5.36 -14.99
CA ALA A 36 1.66 5.83 -15.77
C ALA A 36 0.52 6.42 -14.91
N GLY A 37 0.69 6.46 -13.58
CA GLY A 37 -0.35 6.91 -12.64
C GLY A 37 -1.58 6.00 -12.59
N LYS A 38 -1.38 4.70 -12.87
CA LYS A 38 -2.45 3.70 -12.94
C LYS A 38 -2.26 2.64 -11.85
N PRO A 39 -3.29 2.35 -11.04
CA PRO A 39 -3.31 1.18 -10.17
C PRO A 39 -3.29 -0.11 -10.99
N LEU A 40 -2.71 -1.16 -10.41
CA LEU A 40 -2.75 -2.49 -11.00
C LEU A 40 -4.19 -3.00 -11.10
N LYS A 41 -4.47 -3.91 -12.04
CA LYS A 41 -5.81 -4.52 -12.14
C LYS A 41 -6.10 -5.48 -10.98
N ARG A 42 -5.07 -6.15 -10.46
CA ARG A 42 -5.12 -7.14 -9.37
C ARG A 42 -3.87 -6.99 -8.51
N ALA A 43 -3.87 -7.61 -7.34
CA ALA A 43 -2.68 -7.63 -6.50
C ALA A 43 -1.47 -8.22 -7.24
N PRO A 44 -0.26 -7.68 -6.97
CA PRO A 44 0.97 -8.19 -7.54
C PRO A 44 1.31 -9.58 -6.99
N ARG A 45 2.21 -10.27 -7.68
CA ARG A 45 2.80 -11.51 -7.16
C ARG A 45 3.83 -11.22 -6.06
N ARG A 46 4.06 -12.22 -5.20
CA ARG A 46 5.15 -12.21 -4.20
C ARG A 46 6.50 -12.08 -4.91
N LEU A 47 7.33 -11.21 -4.35
CA LEU A 47 8.72 -10.97 -4.68
C LEU A 47 9.60 -11.46 -3.54
N GLY A 48 10.84 -11.76 -3.87
CA GLY A 48 11.81 -12.35 -2.96
C GLY A 48 11.70 -13.87 -2.93
N LEU A 49 12.83 -14.53 -3.10
CA LEU A 49 13.01 -15.96 -2.85
C LEU A 49 13.09 -16.19 -1.34
N LEU A 50 12.28 -17.14 -0.85
CA LEU A 50 12.43 -17.73 0.48
C LEU A 50 13.76 -18.48 0.59
N PRO A 51 14.24 -18.81 1.80
CA PRO A 51 15.51 -19.52 1.97
C PRO A 51 15.60 -20.83 1.17
N ASP A 52 14.53 -21.63 1.19
CA ASP A 52 14.42 -22.88 0.43
C ASP A 52 14.40 -22.62 -1.09
N GLU A 53 13.58 -21.68 -1.57
CA GLU A 53 13.55 -21.30 -2.99
C GLU A 53 14.89 -20.73 -3.46
N PHE A 54 15.61 -20.01 -2.60
CA PHE A 54 16.92 -19.46 -2.91
C PHE A 54 17.94 -20.59 -3.09
N GLU A 55 17.96 -21.56 -2.18
CA GLU A 55 18.84 -22.74 -2.26
C GLU A 55 18.53 -23.58 -3.52
N GLU A 56 17.25 -23.82 -3.81
CA GLU A 56 16.83 -24.53 -5.02
C GLU A 56 17.34 -23.84 -6.30
N VAL A 57 17.09 -22.53 -6.42
CA VAL A 57 17.58 -21.76 -7.58
C VAL A 57 19.09 -21.80 -7.65
N LEU A 58 19.79 -21.66 -6.51
CA LEU A 58 21.25 -21.68 -6.46
C LEU A 58 21.85 -23.01 -6.96
N VAL A 59 21.24 -24.14 -6.56
CA VAL A 59 21.65 -25.47 -7.03
C VAL A 59 21.50 -25.58 -8.55
N GLU A 60 20.42 -25.04 -9.12
CA GLU A 60 20.17 -25.10 -10.56
C GLU A 60 21.11 -24.20 -11.37
N VAL A 61 21.42 -23.00 -10.86
CA VAL A 61 22.25 -22.02 -11.60
C VAL A 61 23.75 -22.14 -11.32
N GLY A 62 24.13 -22.87 -10.28
CA GLY A 62 25.50 -23.13 -9.85
C GLY A 62 26.03 -22.11 -8.82
N PRO A 63 26.96 -22.55 -7.93
CA PRO A 63 27.46 -21.74 -6.81
C PRO A 63 28.19 -20.47 -7.24
N ASP A 64 28.77 -20.44 -8.45
CA ASP A 64 29.45 -19.24 -8.97
C ASP A 64 28.49 -18.04 -9.11
N LYS A 65 27.18 -18.27 -9.19
CA LYS A 65 26.17 -17.21 -9.28
C LYS A 65 25.60 -16.76 -7.93
N GLU A 66 26.07 -17.32 -6.81
CA GLU A 66 25.52 -17.04 -5.48
C GLU A 66 25.52 -15.55 -5.15
N GLY A 67 26.62 -14.86 -5.47
CA GLY A 67 26.74 -13.42 -5.26
C GLY A 67 25.68 -12.63 -6.03
N ALA A 68 25.51 -12.92 -7.32
CA ALA A 68 24.52 -12.25 -8.17
C ALA A 68 23.09 -12.56 -7.72
N LEU A 69 22.80 -13.82 -7.34
CA LEU A 69 21.49 -14.24 -6.85
C LEU A 69 21.13 -13.54 -5.53
N ARG A 70 22.08 -13.43 -4.60
CA ARG A 70 21.92 -12.68 -3.35
C ARG A 70 21.68 -11.20 -3.59
N ASP A 71 22.47 -10.58 -4.47
CA ASP A 71 22.27 -9.18 -4.85
C ASP A 71 20.89 -8.94 -5.47
N LEU A 72 20.45 -9.83 -6.35
CA LEU A 72 19.12 -9.75 -6.95
C LEU A 72 18.03 -9.95 -5.90
N ASN A 73 18.14 -10.96 -5.03
CA ASN A 73 17.13 -11.23 -4.02
C ASN A 73 16.99 -10.07 -3.03
N ASN A 74 18.10 -9.40 -2.70
CA ASN A 74 18.07 -8.17 -1.91
C ASN A 74 17.30 -7.05 -2.63
N LEU A 75 17.48 -6.88 -3.93
CA LEU A 75 16.72 -5.88 -4.70
C LEU A 75 15.23 -6.21 -4.76
N LEU A 76 14.87 -7.48 -4.93
CA LEU A 76 13.48 -7.94 -4.91
C LEU A 76 12.81 -7.59 -3.57
N ASN A 77 13.45 -7.93 -2.46
CA ASN A 77 12.94 -7.68 -1.11
C ASN A 77 12.88 -6.19 -0.74
N ASN A 78 13.66 -5.33 -1.38
CA ASN A 78 13.68 -3.88 -1.14
C ASN A 78 12.88 -3.08 -2.18
N PHE A 79 12.05 -3.74 -2.99
CA PHE A 79 11.31 -3.06 -4.05
C PHE A 79 10.33 -1.99 -3.51
N ARG A 80 9.74 -2.19 -2.32
CA ARG A 80 8.89 -1.17 -1.70
C ARG A 80 9.65 0.11 -1.37
N GLN A 81 10.90 0.01 -0.94
CA GLN A 81 11.75 1.17 -0.70
C GLN A 81 12.01 1.94 -2.01
N TYR A 82 12.20 1.22 -3.12
CA TYR A 82 12.27 1.86 -4.43
C TYR A 82 10.96 2.61 -4.75
N LEU A 83 9.80 2.01 -4.52
CA LEU A 83 8.51 2.68 -4.75
C LEU A 83 8.34 3.96 -3.91
N SER A 84 8.70 3.92 -2.63
CA SER A 84 8.60 5.10 -1.76
C SER A 84 9.56 6.21 -2.16
N LEU A 85 10.81 5.87 -2.49
CA LEU A 85 11.83 6.86 -2.87
C LEU A 85 11.59 7.47 -4.26
N ILE A 86 11.02 6.72 -5.20
CA ILE A 86 10.83 7.19 -6.59
C ILE A 86 9.43 7.77 -6.81
N TYR A 87 8.41 7.23 -6.13
CA TYR A 87 7.01 7.59 -6.37
C TYR A 87 6.30 8.13 -5.13
N GLY A 88 6.90 8.10 -3.93
CA GLY A 88 6.24 8.58 -2.71
C GLY A 88 4.99 7.78 -2.36
N ILE A 89 5.01 6.47 -2.63
CA ILE A 89 3.95 5.54 -2.26
C ILE A 89 4.52 4.46 -1.37
N TRP A 90 3.73 4.07 -0.37
CA TRP A 90 4.07 2.95 0.48
C TRP A 90 3.16 1.77 0.15
N SER A 91 1.84 1.98 -0.01
CA SER A 91 0.86 0.93 -0.38
C SER A 91 0.66 0.81 -1.88
N LEU A 92 0.27 -0.38 -2.34
CA LEU A 92 0.04 -0.69 -3.76
C LEU A 92 -1.40 -1.21 -3.99
N PRO A 93 -2.42 -0.31 -3.96
CA PRO A 93 -3.79 -0.65 -4.30
C PRO A 93 -3.93 -1.23 -5.71
N ASN A 94 -5.01 -1.96 -5.89
CA ASN A 94 -5.43 -2.47 -7.19
C ASN A 94 -6.93 -2.28 -7.41
N ILE A 95 -7.33 -2.30 -8.68
CA ILE A 95 -8.71 -2.04 -9.12
C ILE A 95 -9.69 -3.09 -8.57
N GLN A 96 -9.29 -4.35 -8.46
CA GLN A 96 -10.14 -5.40 -7.89
C GLN A 96 -10.48 -5.11 -6.42
N THR A 97 -9.49 -4.74 -5.60
CA THR A 97 -9.71 -4.38 -4.20
C THR A 97 -10.58 -3.13 -4.07
N ALA A 98 -10.31 -2.08 -4.85
CA ALA A 98 -11.13 -0.87 -4.85
C ALA A 98 -12.60 -1.17 -5.22
N GLN A 99 -12.82 -2.06 -6.20
CA GLN A 99 -14.16 -2.49 -6.61
C GLN A 99 -14.87 -3.30 -5.51
N LEU A 100 -14.14 -4.13 -4.77
CA LEU A 100 -14.68 -4.87 -3.63
C LEU A 100 -15.04 -3.94 -2.49
N ILE A 101 -14.20 -2.98 -2.14
CA ILE A 101 -14.51 -1.91 -1.17
C ILE A 101 -15.80 -1.21 -1.58
N LYS A 102 -15.90 -0.74 -2.83
CA LYS A 102 -17.11 -0.10 -3.38
C LYS A 102 -18.37 -0.95 -3.17
N ASN A 103 -18.31 -2.21 -3.60
CA ASN A 103 -19.51 -3.05 -3.72
C ASN A 103 -19.92 -3.66 -2.38
N LYS A 104 -18.96 -4.11 -1.58
CA LYS A 104 -19.22 -4.82 -0.32
C LYS A 104 -19.57 -3.87 0.82
N LEU A 105 -19.03 -2.65 0.79
CA LEU A 105 -19.31 -1.61 1.79
C LEU A 105 -20.30 -0.55 1.28
N HIS A 106 -20.81 -0.71 0.05
CA HIS A 106 -21.77 0.21 -0.57
C HIS A 106 -21.30 1.68 -0.58
N VAL A 107 -20.00 1.93 -0.74
CA VAL A 107 -19.42 3.27 -0.64
C VAL A 107 -19.48 4.00 -1.99
N GLN A 108 -19.94 5.25 -1.97
CA GLN A 108 -19.98 6.12 -3.16
C GLN A 108 -19.08 7.35 -3.01
N THR A 109 -18.79 7.74 -1.77
CA THR A 109 -17.91 8.87 -1.44
C THR A 109 -16.89 8.44 -0.40
N ALA A 110 -15.64 8.89 -0.56
CA ALA A 110 -14.54 8.56 0.34
C ALA A 110 -13.68 9.78 0.66
N LEU A 111 -13.13 9.78 1.88
CA LEU A 111 -12.01 10.60 2.31
C LEU A 111 -10.81 9.67 2.50
N GLU A 112 -9.74 9.86 1.75
CA GLU A 112 -8.42 9.30 2.07
C GLU A 112 -7.68 10.30 2.97
N ILE A 113 -7.24 9.87 4.14
CA ILE A 113 -6.35 10.62 5.03
C ILE A 113 -5.00 9.94 5.11
N MET A 114 -3.96 10.73 5.42
CA MET A 114 -2.56 10.27 5.36
C MET A 114 -2.25 9.72 3.95
N ALA A 115 -2.78 10.40 2.94
CA ALA A 115 -2.83 9.87 1.58
C ALA A 115 -1.43 9.73 0.94
N GLY A 116 -0.40 10.39 1.46
CA GLY A 116 0.88 10.53 0.77
C GLY A 116 0.65 11.14 -0.61
N ASN A 117 1.07 10.43 -1.67
CA ASN A 117 0.78 10.80 -3.06
C ASN A 117 -0.60 10.32 -3.58
N ALA A 118 -1.52 9.91 -2.70
CA ALA A 118 -2.93 9.58 -2.98
C ALA A 118 -3.16 8.49 -4.03
N TYR A 119 -2.38 7.41 -3.94
CA TYR A 119 -2.49 6.29 -4.88
C TYR A 119 -3.75 5.43 -4.62
N TRP A 120 -4.23 5.34 -3.37
CA TRP A 120 -5.54 4.73 -3.08
C TRP A 120 -6.69 5.57 -3.62
N SER A 121 -6.64 6.91 -3.47
CA SER A 121 -7.64 7.78 -4.09
C SER A 121 -7.73 7.59 -5.60
N GLN A 122 -6.59 7.44 -6.27
CA GLN A 122 -6.56 7.13 -7.70
C GLN A 122 -7.27 5.79 -8.02
N ALA A 123 -7.08 4.74 -7.21
CA ALA A 123 -7.78 3.46 -7.38
C ALA A 123 -9.28 3.53 -7.11
N LEU A 124 -9.68 4.17 -6.02
CA LEU A 124 -11.08 4.36 -5.66
C LEU A 124 -11.82 5.22 -6.69
N ALA A 125 -11.19 6.29 -7.19
CA ALA A 125 -11.75 7.14 -8.24
C ALA A 125 -11.98 6.37 -9.55
N GLN A 126 -11.05 5.48 -9.94
CA GLN A 126 -11.19 4.68 -11.17
C GLN A 126 -12.35 3.69 -11.14
N VAL A 127 -12.77 3.22 -9.96
CA VAL A 127 -13.99 2.40 -9.81
C VAL A 127 -15.25 3.24 -9.59
N GLY A 128 -15.14 4.56 -9.70
CA GLY A 128 -16.26 5.51 -9.65
C GLY A 128 -16.72 5.87 -8.23
N ILE A 129 -15.81 5.88 -7.26
CA ILE A 129 -16.04 6.54 -5.95
C ILE A 129 -15.63 8.01 -6.08
N LYS A 130 -16.40 8.94 -5.52
CA LYS A 130 -15.98 10.34 -5.42
C LYS A 130 -15.02 10.49 -4.23
N VAL A 131 -13.77 10.85 -4.49
CA VAL A 131 -12.72 10.84 -3.46
C VAL A 131 -12.20 12.26 -3.17
N HIS A 132 -12.02 12.54 -1.88
CA HIS A 132 -11.20 13.62 -1.35
C HIS A 132 -9.94 12.99 -0.72
N SER A 133 -8.75 13.53 -0.97
CA SER A 133 -7.51 13.09 -0.32
C SER A 133 -6.87 14.22 0.45
N THR A 134 -6.42 13.92 1.66
CA THR A 134 -5.67 14.84 2.50
C THR A 134 -4.43 14.17 3.10
N ASP A 135 -3.42 14.98 3.31
CA ASP A 135 -2.17 14.61 3.97
C ASP A 135 -1.61 15.86 4.65
N SER A 136 -0.81 15.72 5.72
CA SER A 136 -0.14 16.86 6.32
C SER A 136 1.12 17.32 5.55
N LEU A 137 1.52 16.53 4.55
CA LEU A 137 2.69 16.76 3.69
C LEU A 137 4.02 16.93 4.45
N GLU A 138 4.07 16.57 5.74
CA GLU A 138 5.28 16.68 6.55
C GLU A 138 6.43 15.83 5.97
N TRP A 139 6.11 14.66 5.41
CA TRP A 139 7.07 13.78 4.73
C TRP A 139 7.56 14.38 3.39
N ALA A 140 6.75 15.22 2.74
CA ALA A 140 7.09 15.84 1.46
C ALA A 140 8.11 16.98 1.62
N LYS A 141 8.24 17.56 2.83
CA LYS A 141 9.25 18.61 3.11
C LYS A 141 10.68 18.13 2.90
N THR A 142 10.93 16.83 3.04
CA THR A 142 12.25 16.21 2.88
C THR A 142 12.33 15.30 1.65
N SER A 143 11.25 15.19 0.87
CA SER A 143 11.14 14.27 -0.26
C SER A 143 10.82 15.00 -1.57
N THR A 144 11.57 14.69 -2.63
CA THR A 144 11.32 15.26 -3.96
C THR A 144 10.06 14.70 -4.63
N THR A 145 9.51 13.59 -4.12
CA THR A 145 8.35 12.89 -4.72
C THR A 145 7.01 13.49 -4.30
N GLY A 146 6.93 14.22 -3.19
CA GLY A 146 5.69 14.82 -2.69
C GLY A 146 5.10 15.94 -3.56
N ALA A 147 5.83 16.40 -4.58
CA ALA A 147 5.35 17.42 -5.52
C ALA A 147 4.48 16.86 -6.67
N LYS A 148 4.35 15.53 -6.78
CA LYS A 148 3.67 14.87 -7.92
C LYS A 148 2.71 13.79 -7.42
N PRO A 149 1.58 14.18 -6.81
CA PRO A 149 0.60 13.21 -6.36
C PRO A 149 -0.13 12.57 -7.56
N PHE A 150 -0.59 11.34 -7.37
CA PHE A 150 -1.38 10.57 -8.36
C PHE A 150 -2.83 11.03 -8.43
N TYR A 151 -3.30 11.70 -7.39
CA TYR A 151 -4.63 12.28 -7.27
C TYR A 151 -4.53 13.58 -6.42
N PRO A 152 -5.39 14.60 -6.60
CA PRO A 152 -5.25 15.88 -5.89
C PRO A 152 -5.26 15.74 -4.35
N VAL A 153 -4.19 16.18 -3.69
CA VAL A 153 -4.05 16.15 -2.22
C VAL A 153 -4.22 17.55 -1.64
N GLU A 154 -5.11 17.69 -0.67
CA GLU A 154 -5.23 18.89 0.16
C GLU A 154 -4.31 18.78 1.38
N ASP A 155 -3.52 19.82 1.66
CA ASP A 155 -2.74 19.95 2.88
C ASP A 155 -3.70 20.19 4.06
N LEU A 156 -4.11 19.11 4.72
CA LEU A 156 -5.08 19.15 5.81
C LEU A 156 -4.87 17.93 6.73
N PRO A 157 -4.64 18.13 8.03
CA PRO A 157 -4.46 17.03 8.98
C PRO A 157 -5.75 16.22 9.14
N ALA A 158 -5.59 14.96 9.53
CA ALA A 158 -6.65 13.95 9.53
C ALA A 158 -7.90 14.36 10.33
N ASP A 159 -7.73 14.91 11.53
CA ASP A 159 -8.82 15.34 12.40
C ASP A 159 -9.67 16.46 11.77
N GLN A 160 -9.02 17.43 11.14
CA GLN A 160 -9.68 18.52 10.43
C GLN A 160 -10.32 18.05 9.13
N ALA A 161 -9.69 17.11 8.42
CA ALA A 161 -10.23 16.51 7.22
C ALA A 161 -11.51 15.72 7.50
N ILE A 162 -11.51 14.88 8.55
CA ILE A 162 -12.70 14.14 8.98
C ILE A 162 -13.82 15.09 9.37
N LYS A 163 -13.51 16.18 10.07
CA LYS A 163 -14.49 17.22 10.40
C LYS A 163 -15.04 17.90 9.13
N LYS A 164 -14.19 18.25 8.17
CA LYS A 164 -14.57 18.96 6.94
C LYS A 164 -15.41 18.08 6.01
N TYR A 165 -15.01 16.82 5.85
CA TYR A 165 -15.63 15.85 4.93
C TYR A 165 -16.50 14.83 5.68
N HIS A 166 -17.18 15.26 6.74
CA HIS A 166 -17.97 14.41 7.63
C HIS A 166 -19.22 13.78 6.98
N THR A 167 -19.47 13.99 5.69
CA THR A 167 -20.62 13.46 4.93
C THR A 167 -20.25 12.29 4.02
N VAL A 168 -18.98 11.89 3.98
CA VAL A 168 -18.52 10.75 3.17
C VAL A 168 -19.04 9.42 3.72
N ASN A 169 -19.11 8.40 2.85
CA ASN A 169 -19.49 7.03 3.25
C ASN A 169 -18.30 6.21 3.78
N LEU A 170 -17.07 6.64 3.47
CA LEU A 170 -15.83 5.97 3.84
C LEU A 170 -14.77 7.00 4.25
N VAL A 171 -14.11 6.77 5.38
CA VAL A 171 -12.79 7.32 5.70
C VAL A 171 -11.77 6.18 5.57
N LEU A 172 -10.76 6.36 4.72
CA LEU A 172 -9.65 5.43 4.52
C LEU A 172 -8.36 6.08 5.01
N CYS A 173 -7.76 5.52 6.06
CA CYS A 173 -6.43 5.87 6.51
C CYS A 173 -5.41 4.99 5.77
N SER A 174 -4.69 5.60 4.83
CA SER A 174 -3.69 4.91 4.01
C SER A 174 -2.33 4.99 4.70
N TRP A 175 -1.99 3.99 5.52
CA TRP A 175 -0.65 3.86 6.09
C TRP A 175 -0.24 4.97 7.07
N SER A 176 -0.89 5.02 8.23
CA SER A 176 -0.38 5.85 9.33
C SER A 176 1.02 5.40 9.75
N PRO A 177 1.95 6.34 10.00
CA PRO A 177 3.21 6.03 10.66
C PRO A 177 2.97 5.28 11.98
N ASN A 178 3.89 4.38 12.33
CA ASN A 178 3.86 3.63 13.58
C ASN A 178 4.43 4.40 14.79
N PHE A 179 4.71 5.69 14.60
CA PHE A 179 5.15 6.61 15.64
C PHE A 179 4.13 7.74 15.78
N GLY A 180 3.89 8.16 17.02
CA GLY A 180 2.88 9.17 17.34
C GLY A 180 1.49 8.56 17.61
N HIS A 181 0.45 9.41 17.57
CA HIS A 181 -0.93 9.06 17.95
C HIS A 181 -1.96 9.46 16.88
N GLY A 182 -1.53 9.72 15.64
CA GLY A 182 -2.41 10.22 14.58
C GLY A 182 -3.52 9.23 14.19
N ASP A 183 -3.28 7.95 14.41
CA ASP A 183 -4.24 6.85 14.28
C ASP A 183 -5.33 6.89 15.37
N LEU A 184 -4.96 7.07 16.64
CA LEU A 184 -5.90 7.23 17.75
C LEU A 184 -6.73 8.51 17.59
N GLU A 185 -6.08 9.61 17.20
CA GLU A 185 -6.73 10.89 16.90
C GLU A 185 -7.72 10.77 15.73
N THR A 186 -7.37 9.98 14.71
CA THR A 186 -8.26 9.65 13.59
C THR A 186 -9.53 8.94 14.08
N VAL A 187 -9.38 7.89 14.92
CA VAL A 187 -10.53 7.17 15.48
C VAL A 187 -11.41 8.11 16.32
N ALA A 188 -10.80 8.94 17.18
CA ALA A 188 -11.52 9.91 18.00
C ALA A 188 -12.27 10.97 17.16
N ALA A 189 -11.65 11.49 16.11
CA ALA A 189 -12.28 12.45 15.21
C ALA A 189 -13.44 11.81 14.42
N TRP A 190 -13.25 10.58 13.92
CA TRP A 190 -14.29 9.83 13.24
C TRP A 190 -15.50 9.59 14.15
N HIS A 191 -15.28 9.13 15.38
CA HIS A 191 -16.35 8.98 16.37
C HIS A 191 -17.12 10.27 16.61
N LYS A 192 -16.41 11.39 16.67
CA LYS A 192 -17.02 12.70 16.96
C LYS A 192 -17.85 13.26 15.80
N TYR A 193 -17.39 13.09 14.56
CA TYR A 193 -17.96 13.83 13.43
C TYR A 193 -18.75 12.96 12.45
N ASN A 194 -18.41 11.68 12.28
CA ASN A 194 -19.07 10.80 11.31
C ASN A 194 -19.01 9.30 11.72
N PRO A 195 -19.53 8.91 12.89
CA PRO A 195 -19.44 7.52 13.38
C PRO A 195 -20.26 6.52 12.55
N SER A 196 -21.15 6.99 11.66
CA SER A 196 -21.99 6.12 10.84
C SER A 196 -21.31 5.65 9.54
N CYS A 197 -20.22 6.29 9.12
CA CYS A 197 -19.49 5.89 7.92
C CYS A 197 -18.48 4.77 8.20
N HIS A 198 -18.01 4.09 7.16
CA HIS A 198 -16.92 3.11 7.33
C HIS A 198 -15.61 3.84 7.67
N LEU A 199 -14.88 3.34 8.67
CA LEU A 199 -13.50 3.75 8.93
C LEU A 199 -12.58 2.56 8.67
N LEU A 200 -11.75 2.69 7.63
CA LEU A 200 -10.79 1.68 7.22
C LEU A 200 -9.36 2.15 7.45
N PHE A 201 -8.49 1.23 7.84
CA PHE A 201 -7.04 1.42 7.90
C PHE A 201 -6.37 0.43 6.96
N VAL A 202 -5.47 0.91 6.12
CA VAL A 202 -4.56 0.07 5.33
C VAL A 202 -3.21 0.05 6.01
N GLY A 203 -2.72 -1.14 6.35
CA GLY A 203 -1.44 -1.29 6.99
C GLY A 203 -1.15 -2.71 7.44
N GLU A 204 -0.16 -2.85 8.30
CA GLU A 204 0.31 -4.10 8.88
C GLU A 204 0.13 -4.05 10.41
N LYS A 205 -0.62 -5.02 10.93
CA LYS A 205 -0.85 -5.15 12.37
C LYS A 205 0.45 -5.50 13.08
N ASP A 206 0.75 -4.77 14.16
CA ASP A 206 1.95 -4.96 15.00
C ASP A 206 3.27 -4.90 14.20
N GLY A 207 3.29 -4.12 13.12
CA GLY A 207 4.42 -4.01 12.20
C GLY A 207 4.75 -2.56 11.79
N ALA A 208 4.83 -2.32 10.48
CA ALA A 208 5.35 -1.05 9.94
C ALA A 208 4.37 0.14 10.00
N THR A 209 3.14 -0.05 10.50
CA THR A 209 2.05 0.94 10.39
C THR A 209 1.28 1.06 11.69
N ASN A 210 0.74 2.25 11.99
CA ASN A 210 -0.02 2.58 13.21
C ASN A 210 0.73 2.27 14.53
N SER A 211 0.37 2.96 15.59
CA SER A 211 0.94 2.80 16.92
C SER A 211 0.61 1.42 17.52
N PRO A 212 1.47 0.85 18.39
CA PRO A 212 1.12 -0.32 19.18
C PRO A 212 -0.17 -0.14 19.99
N GLU A 213 -0.40 1.07 20.51
CA GLU A 213 -1.60 1.43 21.28
C GLU A 213 -2.87 1.26 20.45
N PHE A 214 -2.83 1.58 19.15
CA PHE A 214 -3.93 1.37 18.22
C PHE A 214 -4.22 -0.12 17.99
N TRP A 215 -3.18 -0.93 17.74
CA TRP A 215 -3.35 -2.36 17.44
C TRP A 215 -3.86 -3.18 18.63
N HIS A 216 -3.59 -2.72 19.84
CA HIS A 216 -4.02 -3.40 21.07
C HIS A 216 -5.45 -3.03 21.51
N GLN A 217 -6.17 -2.18 20.78
CA GLN A 217 -7.59 -1.91 21.06
C GLN A 217 -8.51 -3.02 20.54
N ASN A 218 -9.70 -3.14 21.14
CA ASN A 218 -10.73 -4.12 20.76
C ASN A 218 -11.79 -3.56 19.79
N TRP A 219 -11.38 -2.73 18.83
CA TRP A 219 -12.29 -2.05 17.91
C TRP A 219 -12.38 -2.67 16.52
N PHE A 220 -11.60 -3.71 16.23
CA PHE A 220 -11.54 -4.25 14.86
C PHE A 220 -12.77 -5.12 14.56
N LYS A 221 -13.44 -4.82 13.46
CA LYS A 221 -14.56 -5.60 12.96
C LYS A 221 -14.05 -6.77 12.11
N ASN A 222 -14.64 -7.94 12.31
CA ASN A 222 -14.46 -9.11 11.46
C ASN A 222 -15.74 -9.32 10.65
N SER A 223 -15.61 -9.45 9.33
CA SER A 223 -16.75 -9.72 8.46
C SER A 223 -16.32 -10.40 7.17
N ALA A 224 -17.23 -11.21 6.58
CA ALA A 224 -16.98 -11.86 5.29
C ALA A 224 -16.66 -10.85 4.18
N ALA A 225 -17.26 -9.64 4.23
CA ALA A 225 -16.94 -8.55 3.32
C ALA A 225 -15.47 -8.13 3.43
N LEU A 226 -14.95 -7.99 4.66
CA LEU A 226 -13.56 -7.63 4.91
C LEU A 226 -12.60 -8.75 4.52
N ASP A 227 -12.97 -10.02 4.77
CA ASP A 227 -12.18 -11.18 4.34
C ASP A 227 -12.02 -11.23 2.82
N GLU A 228 -13.09 -10.97 2.06
CA GLU A 228 -13.05 -10.90 0.60
C GLU A 228 -12.19 -9.72 0.09
N ILE A 229 -12.29 -8.56 0.74
CA ILE A 229 -11.44 -7.40 0.43
C ILE A 229 -9.96 -7.76 0.66
N ASN A 230 -9.63 -8.32 1.83
CA ASN A 230 -8.26 -8.70 2.17
C ASN A 230 -7.71 -9.80 1.27
N HIS A 231 -8.54 -10.75 0.83
CA HIS A 231 -8.10 -11.75 -0.14
C HIS A 231 -7.64 -11.15 -1.48
N SER A 232 -8.18 -9.97 -1.84
CA SER A 232 -7.80 -9.25 -3.06
C SER A 232 -6.63 -8.28 -2.88
N LEU A 233 -6.24 -7.96 -1.65
CA LEU A 233 -5.11 -7.10 -1.31
C LEU A 233 -3.95 -7.97 -0.83
N GLN A 234 -3.14 -8.46 -1.76
CA GLN A 234 -1.96 -9.27 -1.42
C GLN A 234 -0.70 -8.42 -1.49
N SER A 235 0.14 -8.58 -0.48
CA SER A 235 1.45 -7.94 -0.43
C SER A 235 2.45 -8.67 -1.32
N PHE A 236 3.31 -7.89 -1.97
CA PHE A 236 4.39 -8.42 -2.81
C PHE A 236 5.67 -8.69 -2.03
N ASP A 237 5.83 -8.15 -0.82
CA ASP A 237 7.01 -8.33 0.02
C ASP A 237 6.62 -8.95 1.38
N PHE A 238 7.51 -8.86 2.37
CA PHE A 238 7.31 -9.42 3.70
C PHE A 238 6.32 -8.64 4.57
N ILE A 239 5.94 -7.41 4.19
CA ILE A 239 4.96 -6.63 4.94
C ILE A 239 3.60 -7.27 4.71
N ASN A 240 2.89 -7.65 5.77
CA ASN A 240 1.54 -8.20 5.66
C ASN A 240 0.49 -7.07 5.65
N GLU A 241 0.46 -6.31 4.55
CA GLU A 241 -0.52 -5.24 4.37
C GLU A 241 -1.94 -5.79 4.21
N GLN A 242 -2.87 -5.26 5.00
CA GLN A 242 -4.28 -5.61 5.03
C GLN A 242 -5.13 -4.35 5.25
N VAL A 243 -6.43 -4.49 4.97
CA VAL A 243 -7.49 -3.56 5.32
C VAL A 243 -8.11 -3.99 6.64
N PHE A 244 -8.19 -3.05 7.59
CA PHE A 244 -8.85 -3.21 8.88
C PHE A 244 -10.04 -2.25 8.96
N GLU A 245 -11.17 -2.70 9.49
CA GLU A 245 -12.35 -1.85 9.72
C GLU A 245 -12.57 -1.62 11.22
N ILE A 246 -12.86 -0.38 11.60
CA ILE A 246 -13.20 0.00 12.98
C ILE A 246 -14.71 -0.17 13.21
N LYS A 247 -15.09 -0.74 14.35
CA LYS A 247 -16.48 -0.88 14.79
C LYS A 247 -17.12 0.49 15.00
N ASN A 248 -18.34 0.67 14.50
CA ASN A 248 -19.18 1.85 14.73
C ASN A 248 -20.08 1.73 15.97
N GLU A 249 -19.93 0.67 16.75
CA GLU A 249 -20.67 0.41 17.98
C GLU A 249 -19.81 0.81 19.19
N PHE A 250 -19.87 2.09 19.55
CA PHE A 250 -19.36 2.62 20.82
C PHE A 250 -20.38 3.55 21.46
#